data_AF-A0A353VJ68-F1
#
_entry.id   AF-A0A353VJ68-F1
#
_cell.length_a   1.000
_cell.length_b   1.000
_cell.length_c   1.000
_cell.angle_alpha   90.00
_cell.angle_beta   90.00
_cell.angle_gamma   90.00
#
_symmetry.space_group_name_H-M   'P 1'
#
loop_
_entity.id
_entity.type
_entity.pdbx_description
1 polymer ?
#
loop_
_entity_poly.entity_id
_entity_poly.type
_entity_poly.pdbx_seq_one_letter_code
_entity_poly.pdbx_strand_id
1 'polypeptide(L)'
;MKNLLSENSIEELAMELLGGLGYDYLHGTVIAHDGENPERANYQEALLQNILSDSVRRINPDVPAFAQAEAVKEIQRIHSPELLANNERFHRMLTFAVSASSSWLNARARTPSNSINPNLKFAQPVFFRLGPQNLRCI
;
A
#
# COMPACT_ATOMS: atom_id res chain seq x y z
N MET A 1 23.94 26.88 -25.98
CA MET A 1 24.06 25.42 -26.21
C MET A 1 22.74 24.79 -25.80
N LYS A 2 22.19 23.88 -26.62
CA LYS A 2 20.91 23.22 -26.37
C LYS A 2 20.94 22.57 -24.98
N ASN A 3 20.06 23.02 -24.09
CA ASN A 3 19.75 22.29 -22.87
C ASN A 3 18.90 21.09 -23.33
N LEU A 4 19.57 19.98 -23.66
CA LEU A 4 18.86 18.75 -23.99
C LEU A 4 18.12 18.32 -22.73
N LEU A 5 16.83 18.02 -22.86
CA LEU A 5 16.08 17.35 -21.81
C LEU A 5 16.84 16.06 -21.46
N SER A 6 17.41 16.03 -20.26
CA SER A 6 18.14 14.90 -19.70
C SER A 6 17.25 14.10 -18.75
N GLU A 7 17.61 12.85 -18.46
CA GLU A 7 16.92 12.03 -17.45
C GLU A 7 16.87 12.76 -16.10
N ASN A 8 17.99 13.36 -15.67
CA ASN A 8 18.05 14.17 -14.46
C ASN A 8 17.06 15.35 -14.47
N SER A 9 16.93 16.05 -15.59
CA SER A 9 15.97 17.16 -15.71
C SER A 9 14.51 16.70 -15.65
N ILE A 10 14.22 15.48 -16.14
CA ILE A 10 12.88 14.89 -16.06
C ILE A 10 12.59 14.41 -14.64
N GLU A 11 13.58 13.81 -13.97
CA GLU A 11 13.48 13.36 -12.58
C GLU A 11 13.24 14.54 -11.63
N GLU A 12 14.01 15.63 -11.75
CA GLU A 12 13.82 16.86 -10.98
C GLU A 12 12.41 17.44 -11.14
N LEU A 13 11.92 17.51 -12.40
CA LEU A 13 10.56 17.97 -12.68
C LEU A 13 9.50 17.04 -12.06
N ALA A 14 9.69 15.72 -12.14
CA ALA A 14 8.77 14.76 -11.55
C ALA A 14 8.71 14.88 -10.02
N MET A 15 9.86 15.05 -9.36
CA MET A 15 9.95 15.29 -7.93
C MET A 15 9.22 16.58 -7.53
N GLU A 16 9.39 17.67 -8.28
CA GLU A 16 8.70 18.94 -8.03
C GLU A 16 7.17 18.78 -8.14
N LEU A 17 6.70 18.15 -9.23
CA LEU A 17 5.27 17.94 -9.46
C LEU A 17 4.64 17.05 -8.38
N LEU A 18 5.30 15.95 -8.02
CA LEU A 18 4.83 15.03 -6.99
C LEU A 18 4.89 15.67 -5.59
N GLY A 19 5.96 16.40 -5.28
CA GLY A 19 6.07 17.18 -4.05
C GLY A 19 4.96 18.22 -3.92
N GLY A 20 4.61 18.91 -5.02
CA GLY A 20 3.47 19.82 -5.09
C GLY A 20 2.10 19.16 -4.82
N LEU A 21 1.99 17.85 -5.04
CA LEU A 21 0.81 17.05 -4.71
C LEU A 21 0.84 16.47 -3.29
N GLY A 22 1.91 16.72 -2.51
CA GLY A 22 2.07 16.24 -1.13
C GLY A 22 2.74 14.87 -1.00
N TYR A 23 3.48 14.43 -2.03
CA TYR A 23 4.27 13.21 -1.96
C TYR A 23 5.63 13.49 -1.31
N ASP A 24 6.03 12.64 -0.37
CA ASP A 24 7.39 12.68 0.18
C ASP A 24 8.33 11.91 -0.75
N TYR A 25 9.53 12.45 -0.96
CA TYR A 25 10.60 11.78 -1.70
C TYR A 25 11.51 11.01 -0.75
N LEU A 26 11.76 9.73 -1.06
CA LEU A 26 12.72 8.87 -0.38
C LEU A 26 13.84 8.46 -1.33
N HIS A 27 15.07 8.91 -1.04
CA HIS A 27 16.20 8.60 -1.90
C HIS A 27 16.54 7.10 -1.87
N GLY A 28 16.66 6.49 -3.07
CA GLY A 28 16.86 5.05 -3.23
C GLY A 28 18.06 4.48 -2.47
N THR A 29 19.17 5.22 -2.38
CA THR A 29 20.38 4.77 -1.64
C THR A 29 20.18 4.78 -0.11
N VAL A 30 19.30 5.63 0.41
CA VAL A 30 19.00 5.69 1.84
C VAL A 30 18.20 4.46 2.25
N ILE A 31 17.28 4.02 1.39
CA ILE A 31 16.37 2.89 1.65
C ILE A 31 16.89 1.54 1.14
N ALA A 32 18.04 1.52 0.47
CA ALA A 32 18.70 0.31 0.02
C ALA A 32 19.06 -0.61 1.19
N HIS A 33 19.29 -1.90 0.93
CA HIS A 33 19.57 -2.86 2.00
C HIS A 33 20.88 -2.59 2.77
N ASP A 34 21.78 -1.82 2.17
CA ASP A 34 23.08 -1.36 2.66
C ASP A 34 23.09 0.16 2.92
N GLY A 35 21.92 0.80 2.87
CA GLY A 35 21.73 2.23 3.11
C GLY A 35 21.63 2.61 4.58
N GLU A 36 21.47 3.91 4.83
CA GLU A 36 21.37 4.48 6.19
C GLU A 36 20.07 4.11 6.92
N ASN A 37 18.96 3.95 6.19
CA ASN A 37 17.67 3.53 6.74
C ASN A 37 17.05 2.45 5.85
N PRO A 38 17.53 1.19 5.93
CA PRO A 38 17.18 0.13 5.00
C PRO A 38 15.69 -0.24 5.10
N GLU A 39 14.93 -0.01 4.03
CA GLU A 39 13.54 -0.49 3.88
C GLU A 39 13.47 -1.76 3.02
N ARG A 40 14.53 -2.03 2.24
CA ARG A 40 14.68 -3.22 1.40
C ARG A 40 15.51 -4.27 2.11
N ALA A 41 15.08 -5.53 2.02
CA ALA A 41 15.91 -6.66 2.46
C ALA A 41 17.03 -6.99 1.45
N ASN A 42 16.80 -6.72 0.17
CA ASN A 42 17.75 -6.91 -0.93
C ASN A 42 17.32 -6.06 -2.15
N TYR A 43 18.15 -5.96 -3.19
CA TYR A 43 17.85 -5.17 -4.39
C TYR A 43 16.72 -5.71 -5.27
N GLN A 44 16.33 -6.98 -5.11
CA GLN A 44 15.24 -7.61 -5.86
C GLN A 44 13.88 -7.41 -5.19
N GLU A 45 13.86 -6.94 -3.94
CA GLU A 45 12.63 -6.73 -3.17
C GLU A 45 11.84 -5.57 -3.77
N ALA A 46 10.69 -5.88 -4.37
CA ALA A 46 9.76 -4.88 -4.89
C ALA A 46 8.86 -4.27 -3.80
N LEU A 47 8.60 -5.01 -2.72
CA LEU A 47 7.73 -4.59 -1.63
C LEU A 47 8.54 -4.02 -0.45
N LEU A 48 8.30 -2.77 -0.10
CA LEU A 48 8.85 -2.18 1.13
C LEU A 48 7.96 -2.55 2.31
N GLN A 49 8.36 -3.58 3.06
CA GLN A 49 7.46 -4.26 4.01
C GLN A 49 6.97 -3.37 5.16
N ASN A 50 7.85 -2.53 5.71
CA ASN A 50 7.49 -1.60 6.79
C ASN A 50 6.54 -0.52 6.25
N ILE A 51 6.89 0.09 5.11
CA ILE A 51 6.05 1.11 4.46
C ILE A 51 4.68 0.55 4.10
N LEU A 52 4.60 -0.68 3.59
CA LEU A 52 3.34 -1.36 3.29
C LEU A 52 2.50 -1.55 4.55
N SER A 53 3.09 -2.10 5.61
CA SER A 53 2.40 -2.36 6.88
C SER A 53 1.89 -1.07 7.53
N ASP A 54 2.72 -0.03 7.52
CA ASP A 54 2.38 1.29 8.05
C ASP A 54 1.30 1.98 7.22
N SER A 55 1.37 1.84 5.90
CA SER A 55 0.35 2.38 4.99
C SER A 55 -0.99 1.69 5.17
N VAL A 56 -1.02 0.35 5.29
CA VAL A 56 -2.25 -0.40 5.56
C VAL A 56 -2.88 0.06 6.88
N ARG A 57 -2.08 0.21 7.95
CA ARG A 57 -2.54 0.68 9.25
C ARG A 57 -3.09 2.11 9.19
N ARG A 58 -2.38 3.01 8.49
CA ARG A 58 -2.76 4.41 8.35
C ARG A 58 -4.04 4.61 7.54
N ILE A 59 -4.21 3.85 6.45
CA ILE A 59 -5.39 3.93 5.59
C ILE A 59 -6.61 3.30 6.26
N ASN A 60 -6.41 2.28 7.10
CA ASN A 60 -7.48 1.47 7.69
C ASN A 60 -7.49 1.49 9.23
N PRO A 61 -7.54 2.67 9.89
CA PRO A 61 -7.45 2.76 11.36
C PRO A 61 -8.60 2.06 12.08
N ASP A 62 -9.78 1.99 11.45
CA ASP A 62 -10.98 1.34 12.00
C ASP A 62 -10.98 -0.18 11.81
N VAL A 63 -10.05 -0.72 11.02
CA VAL A 63 -9.90 -2.16 10.81
C VAL A 63 -9.00 -2.71 11.90
N PRO A 64 -9.39 -3.80 12.59
CA PRO A 64 -8.55 -4.38 13.63
C PRO A 64 -7.15 -4.84 13.15
N ALA A 65 -6.16 -4.76 14.03
CA ALA A 65 -4.74 -5.01 13.70
C ALA A 65 -4.47 -6.40 13.10
N PHE A 66 -5.12 -7.47 13.57
CA PHE A 66 -4.90 -8.79 13.00
C PHE A 66 -5.39 -8.86 11.53
N ALA A 67 -6.41 -8.09 11.12
CA ALA A 67 -7.00 -8.12 9.77
C ALA A 67 -6.08 -7.36 8.82
N GLN A 68 -5.51 -6.25 9.30
CA GLN A 68 -4.45 -5.53 8.61
C GLN A 68 -3.25 -6.44 8.36
N ALA A 69 -2.78 -7.17 9.39
CA ALA A 69 -1.66 -8.10 9.28
C ALA A 69 -1.96 -9.26 8.31
N GLU A 70 -3.19 -9.78 8.30
CA GLU A 70 -3.62 -10.79 7.35
C GLU A 70 -3.64 -10.26 5.92
N ALA A 71 -4.13 -9.04 5.70
CA ALA A 71 -4.12 -8.40 4.39
C ALA A 71 -2.70 -8.20 3.85
N VAL A 72 -1.76 -7.77 4.70
CA VAL A 72 -0.33 -7.66 4.33
C VAL A 72 0.23 -9.01 3.91
N LYS A 73 -0.08 -10.10 4.64
CA LYS A 73 0.35 -11.46 4.28
C LYS A 73 -0.22 -11.92 2.94
N GLU A 74 -1.49 -11.61 2.65
CA GLU A 74 -2.09 -11.93 1.35
C GLU A 74 -1.42 -11.20 0.17
N ILE A 75 -1.02 -9.94 0.37
CA ILE A 75 -0.25 -9.18 -0.63
C ILE A 75 1.13 -9.82 -0.84
N GLN A 76 1.81 -10.21 0.23
CA GLN A 76 3.12 -10.88 0.15
C GLN A 76 3.05 -12.26 -0.52
N ARG A 77 1.88 -12.91 -0.53
CA ARG A 77 1.65 -14.19 -1.21
C ARG A 77 1.43 -14.05 -2.72
N ILE A 78 1.50 -12.85 -3.29
CA ILE A 78 1.49 -12.68 -4.74
C ILE A 78 2.83 -13.20 -5.28
N HIS A 79 2.81 -14.45 -5.74
CA HIS A 79 3.97 -15.11 -6.32
C HIS A 79 3.56 -15.87 -7.58
N SER A 80 3.76 -15.25 -8.74
CA SER A 80 3.69 -15.88 -10.06
C SER A 80 5.00 -15.62 -10.81
N PRO A 81 5.48 -16.57 -11.64
CA PRO A 81 6.57 -16.28 -12.57
C PRO A 81 6.21 -15.19 -13.60
N GLU A 82 4.93 -14.92 -13.81
CA GLU A 82 4.46 -13.89 -14.74
C GLU A 82 4.24 -12.54 -14.02
N LEU A 83 5.06 -11.54 -14.36
CA LEU A 83 5.00 -10.20 -13.76
C LEU A 83 3.65 -9.51 -14.00
N LEU A 84 3.06 -9.68 -15.18
CA LEU A 84 1.77 -9.07 -15.51
C LEU A 84 0.66 -9.61 -14.59
N ALA A 85 0.60 -10.93 -14.41
CA ALA A 85 -0.36 -11.56 -13.51
C ALA A 85 -0.19 -11.10 -12.05
N ASN A 86 1.05 -10.90 -11.59
CA ASN A 86 1.32 -10.35 -10.26
C ASN A 86 0.78 -8.92 -10.12
N ASN A 87 1.10 -8.05 -11.08
CA ASN A 87 0.67 -6.65 -11.08
C ASN A 87 -0.86 -6.52 -11.13
N GLU A 88 -1.52 -7.30 -11.98
CA GLU A 88 -2.97 -7.32 -12.03
C GLU A 88 -3.61 -7.80 -10.73
N ARG A 89 -3.07 -8.86 -10.11
CA ARG A 89 -3.57 -9.37 -8.84
C ARG A 89 -3.42 -8.33 -7.73
N PHE A 90 -2.28 -7.65 -7.69
CA PHE A 90 -2.03 -6.57 -6.75
C PHE A 90 -2.99 -5.39 -6.99
N HIS A 91 -3.16 -4.95 -8.24
CA HIS A 91 -4.10 -3.88 -8.59
C HIS A 91 -5.55 -4.24 -8.22
N ARG A 92 -5.98 -5.49 -8.46
CA ARG A 92 -7.30 -5.96 -8.03
C ARG A 92 -7.47 -5.88 -6.51
N MET A 93 -6.44 -6.26 -5.74
CA MET A 93 -6.46 -6.14 -4.28
C MET A 93 -6.52 -4.68 -3.79
N LEU A 94 -5.88 -3.75 -4.50
CA LEU A 94 -5.98 -2.31 -4.20
C LEU A 94 -7.40 -1.77 -4.43
N THR A 95 -8.02 -2.13 -5.55
CA THR A 95 -9.32 -1.58 -5.98
C THR A 95 -10.52 -2.24 -5.32
N PHE A 96 -10.50 -3.57 -5.18
CA PHE A 96 -11.63 -4.36 -4.66
C PHE A 96 -11.42 -4.83 -3.22
N ALA A 97 -10.37 -4.30 -2.56
CA ALA A 97 -9.85 -4.73 -1.27
C ALA A 97 -9.30 -6.15 -1.25
N VAL A 98 -8.44 -6.39 -0.26
CA VAL A 98 -7.91 -7.73 0.01
C VAL A 98 -9.00 -8.56 0.67
N SER A 99 -9.20 -9.78 0.17
CA SER A 99 -10.00 -10.80 0.87
C SER A 99 -9.19 -11.30 2.07
N ALA A 100 -9.06 -10.46 3.11
CA ALA A 100 -8.59 -10.91 4.41
C ALA A 100 -9.54 -12.04 4.83
N SER A 101 -8.98 -13.17 5.23
CA SER A 101 -9.67 -14.45 5.36
C SER A 101 -11.10 -14.30 5.85
N SER A 102 -11.95 -15.05 5.17
CA SER A 102 -13.31 -15.42 5.57
C SER A 102 -13.54 -15.45 7.09
N SER A 103 -12.56 -15.77 7.93
CA SER A 103 -12.65 -15.68 9.40
C SER A 103 -13.23 -14.35 9.93
N TRP A 104 -12.82 -13.18 9.42
CA TRP A 104 -13.30 -11.88 9.95
C TRP A 104 -14.59 -11.37 9.34
N LEU A 105 -14.75 -11.58 8.03
CA LEU A 105 -16.02 -11.37 7.36
C LEU A 105 -17.10 -12.31 7.94
N ASN A 106 -16.75 -13.55 8.27
CA ASN A 106 -17.66 -14.55 8.86
C ASN A 106 -17.87 -14.35 10.36
N ALA A 107 -16.88 -13.85 11.12
CA ALA A 107 -17.06 -13.54 12.54
C ALA A 107 -18.06 -12.40 12.74
N ARG A 108 -18.08 -11.41 11.84
CA ARG A 108 -19.08 -10.32 11.83
C ARG A 108 -20.46 -10.78 11.33
N ALA A 109 -20.51 -11.77 10.45
CA ALA A 109 -21.78 -12.38 10.01
C ALA A 109 -22.47 -13.23 11.09
N ARG A 110 -21.76 -13.61 12.18
CA ARG A 110 -22.29 -14.43 13.29
C ARG A 110 -22.82 -13.64 14.49
N THR A 111 -22.64 -12.32 14.56
CA THR A 111 -23.26 -11.53 15.63
C THR A 111 -24.79 -11.54 15.50
N PRO A 112 -25.55 -11.97 16.51
CA PRO A 112 -27.00 -12.02 16.44
C PRO A 112 -27.59 -10.63 16.21
N SER A 113 -28.47 -10.55 15.21
CA SER A 113 -29.25 -9.39 14.78
C SER A 113 -30.23 -8.89 15.86
N ASN A 114 -29.76 -8.36 16.99
CA ASN A 114 -30.67 -7.70 17.94
C ASN A 114 -30.13 -6.43 18.63
N SER A 115 -29.13 -5.79 18.03
CA SER A 115 -28.72 -4.43 18.42
C SER A 115 -28.15 -3.67 17.22
N ILE A 116 -28.87 -3.73 16.09
CA ILE A 116 -28.52 -2.94 14.91
C ILE A 116 -28.90 -1.49 15.21
N ASN A 117 -27.92 -0.74 15.72
CA ASN A 117 -27.95 0.71 15.64
C ASN A 117 -27.89 1.07 14.13
N PRO A 118 -28.93 1.68 13.55
CA PRO A 118 -28.98 1.96 12.11
C PRO A 118 -27.92 2.99 11.64
N ASN A 119 -27.17 3.59 12.58
CA ASN A 119 -26.04 4.47 12.28
C ASN A 119 -24.68 3.78 12.24
N LEU A 120 -24.60 2.45 12.46
CA LEU A 120 -23.34 1.72 12.28
C LEU A 120 -23.08 1.56 10.78
N LYS A 121 -22.27 2.46 10.23
CA LYS A 121 -21.79 2.42 8.85
C LYS A 121 -21.32 1.01 8.50
N PHE A 122 -21.97 0.41 7.51
CA PHE A 122 -21.66 -0.90 6.97
C PHE A 122 -20.15 -1.06 6.73
N ALA A 123 -19.65 -2.24 7.12
CA ALA A 123 -18.24 -2.63 7.08
C ALA A 123 -17.57 -2.19 5.78
N GLN A 124 -16.62 -1.26 5.87
CA GLN A 124 -15.77 -0.93 4.74
C GLN A 124 -14.78 -2.11 4.58
N PRO A 125 -14.56 -2.64 3.36
CA PRO A 125 -13.41 -3.47 3.06
C PRO A 125 -12.11 -2.77 3.48
N VAL A 126 -10.99 -3.49 3.59
CA VAL A 126 -9.66 -2.86 3.69
C VAL A 126 -9.42 -2.09 2.39
N PHE A 127 -9.94 -0.87 2.31
CA PHE A 127 -9.97 -0.07 1.10
C PHE A 127 -8.67 0.71 1.05
N PHE A 128 -7.87 0.51 0.00
CA PHE A 128 -6.78 1.42 -0.28
C PHE A 128 -7.37 2.71 -0.83
N ARG A 129 -7.89 3.58 0.06
CA ARG A 129 -8.32 4.92 -0.34
C ARG A 129 -7.05 5.73 -0.62
N LEU A 130 -6.55 5.64 -1.85
CA LEU A 130 -5.43 6.42 -2.35
C LEU A 130 -5.87 7.88 -2.46
N GLY A 131 -5.81 8.61 -1.34
CA GLY A 131 -5.75 10.06 -1.34
C GLY A 131 -4.29 10.51 -1.45
N PRO A 132 -4.02 11.70 -2.00
CA PRO A 132 -2.67 12.25 -2.15
C PRO A 132 -1.92 12.49 -0.81
N GLN A 133 -2.62 12.34 0.33
CA GLN A 133 -2.04 12.56 1.63
C GLN A 133 -1.05 11.43 1.99
N ASN A 134 0.24 11.69 1.81
CA ASN A 134 1.39 10.90 2.25
C ASN A 134 1.60 9.59 1.49
N LEU A 135 1.59 9.64 0.16
CA LEU A 135 2.23 8.60 -0.63
C LEU A 135 3.71 8.96 -0.74
N ARG A 136 4.59 7.99 -0.46
CA ARG A 136 6.04 8.18 -0.58
C ARG A 136 6.48 7.70 -1.95
N CYS A 137 7.11 8.57 -2.73
CA CYS A 137 7.77 8.19 -3.97
C CYS A 137 9.25 7.90 -3.68
N ILE A 138 9.75 6.86 -4.35
CA ILE A 138 11.15 6.43 -4.32
C ILE A 138 11.80 6.90 -5.60
#